data_AF-A0A1V5PRN0-F1
#
_entry.id   AF-A0A1V5PRN0-F1
#
_cell.length_a   1.000
_cell.length_b   1.000
_cell.length_c   1.000
_cell.angle_alpha   90.00
_cell.angle_beta   90.00
_cell.angle_gamma   90.00
#
_symmetry.space_group_name_H-M   'P 1'
#
loop_
_entity.id
_entity.type
_entity.pdbx_description
1 polymer ?
#
loop_
_entity_poly.entity_id
_entity_poly.type
_entity_poly.pdbx_seq_one_letter_code
_entity_poly.pdbx_strand_id
1 'polypeptide(L)'
;MLKTNPDDPVIHGENIVLFKKEYEILSRLNHPGLPKAYDYFEEDGNYFLVVQYMEGKNLERSLTEKNEPFQEAEVVDWGIKLTDILLYLYHIKPYPVVVRDIKPSNILVSEDGKISLIDFTVAKEMTSHYKEDTVRIGSRGYAPPEQYKGLTDHKSDIYALGATLYRLLTGEDPSNANFRFKPLREINPDFSRKLEYVILKAIELSPEKRYQTPEELHRDLIYVKDELVGIAHPEFVVPEIIYSVASEKKNTTDVFNFRSFIKKAGMFILLILILNIIFRYNTIIVTYFFFQADNLIKKNDIKGAISVYENILQIKPDNLEATYRLGVLLIYQGDTVTGQEYLSKLCNDLNRTREKLFYHHKLYEEYKTSDPERGRKDLEIARFLSEIVKKSVEIKE
;
A
#
# COMPACT_ATOMS: atom_id res chain seq x y z
N MET A 1 -17.21 -3.96 -2.41
CA MET A 1 -17.50 -3.72 -0.98
C MET A 1 -16.65 -4.65 -0.17
N LEU A 2 -15.67 -4.11 0.55
CA LEU A 2 -15.11 -4.80 1.69
C LEU A 2 -16.25 -5.07 2.67
N LYS A 3 -16.29 -6.27 3.23
CA LYS A 3 -17.23 -6.62 4.27
C LYS A 3 -16.43 -6.87 5.52
N THR A 4 -16.79 -6.25 6.63
CA THR A 4 -16.38 -6.77 7.92
C THR A 4 -17.09 -8.10 8.16
N ASN A 5 -16.44 -8.99 8.90
CA ASN A 5 -17.09 -10.18 9.41
C ASN A 5 -16.70 -10.32 10.88
N PRO A 6 -17.57 -10.01 11.86
CA PRO A 6 -17.23 -10.09 13.27
C PRO A 6 -16.78 -11.50 13.72
N ASP A 7 -17.13 -12.54 12.96
CA ASP A 7 -16.65 -13.92 13.20
C ASP A 7 -15.21 -14.17 12.69
N ASP A 8 -14.67 -13.27 11.87
CA ASP A 8 -13.29 -13.27 11.39
C ASP A 8 -12.53 -12.04 11.94
N PRO A 9 -11.79 -12.18 13.07
CA PRO A 9 -11.12 -11.06 13.73
C PRO A 9 -10.05 -10.39 12.86
N VAL A 10 -9.53 -11.07 11.83
CA VAL A 10 -8.56 -10.53 10.89
C VAL A 10 -9.26 -9.58 9.93
N ILE A 11 -10.25 -10.08 9.19
CA ILE A 11 -11.02 -9.29 8.22
C ILE A 11 -11.70 -8.12 8.91
N HIS A 12 -12.25 -8.36 10.09
CA HIS A 12 -12.93 -7.35 10.89
C HIS A 12 -11.97 -6.22 11.30
N GLY A 13 -10.83 -6.54 11.94
CA GLY A 13 -9.87 -5.54 12.42
C GLY A 13 -9.24 -4.71 11.30
N GLU A 14 -8.86 -5.33 10.18
CA GLU A 14 -8.23 -4.60 9.08
C GLU A 14 -9.21 -3.69 8.32
N ASN A 15 -10.44 -4.16 8.05
CA ASN A 15 -11.42 -3.38 7.30
C ASN A 15 -11.92 -2.16 8.07
N ILE A 16 -11.98 -2.23 9.41
CA ILE A 16 -12.26 -1.09 10.29
C ILE A 16 -11.26 0.05 10.06
N VAL A 17 -9.96 -0.29 10.09
CA VAL A 17 -8.89 0.70 9.93
C VAL A 17 -8.96 1.34 8.54
N LEU A 18 -9.28 0.55 7.52
CA LEU A 18 -9.42 1.05 6.15
C LEU A 18 -10.64 1.96 5.99
N PHE A 19 -11.81 1.59 6.55
CA PHE A 19 -13.02 2.40 6.46
C PHE A 19 -12.93 3.72 7.22
N LYS A 20 -12.39 3.71 8.44
CA LYS A 20 -12.19 4.96 9.19
C LYS A 20 -11.24 5.89 8.44
N LYS A 21 -10.14 5.36 7.89
CA LYS A 21 -9.21 6.13 7.07
C LYS A 21 -9.86 6.68 5.80
N GLU A 22 -10.66 5.86 5.12
CA GLU A 22 -11.39 6.28 3.92
C GLU A 22 -12.39 7.39 4.25
N TYR A 23 -13.14 7.27 5.35
CA TYR A 23 -14.02 8.33 5.87
C TYR A 23 -13.26 9.64 6.14
N GLU A 24 -12.14 9.58 6.87
CA GLU A 24 -11.30 10.73 7.19
C GLU A 24 -10.76 11.42 5.91
N ILE A 25 -10.37 10.63 4.91
CA ILE A 25 -9.91 11.17 3.63
C ILE A 25 -11.06 11.81 2.88
N LEU A 26 -12.16 11.10 2.64
CA LEU A 26 -13.27 11.53 1.77
C LEU A 26 -14.10 12.67 2.36
N SER A 27 -14.30 12.71 3.69
CA SER A 27 -15.13 13.72 4.38
C SER A 27 -14.66 15.17 4.17
N ARG A 28 -13.38 15.35 3.87
CA ARG A 28 -12.74 16.66 3.62
C ARG A 28 -12.49 16.96 2.14
N LEU A 29 -12.76 16.02 1.23
CA LEU A 29 -12.64 16.25 -0.20
C LEU A 29 -13.90 16.93 -0.73
N ASN A 30 -13.71 17.83 -1.68
CA ASN A 30 -14.76 18.57 -2.36
C ASN A 30 -14.41 18.71 -3.83
N HIS A 31 -14.69 17.65 -4.59
CA HIS A 31 -14.48 17.58 -6.03
C HIS A 31 -15.67 16.84 -6.68
N PRO A 32 -16.21 17.31 -7.81
CA PRO A 32 -17.39 16.69 -8.42
C PRO A 32 -17.17 15.24 -8.88
N GLY A 33 -15.92 14.88 -9.18
CA GLY A 33 -15.53 13.51 -9.54
C GLY A 33 -15.20 12.59 -8.37
N LEU A 34 -15.43 13.02 -7.12
CA LEU A 34 -15.13 12.25 -5.91
C LEU A 34 -16.37 12.13 -5.02
N PRO A 35 -16.63 10.97 -4.40
CA PRO A 35 -17.74 10.81 -3.47
C PRO A 35 -17.46 11.57 -2.17
N LYS A 36 -18.53 12.12 -1.56
CA LYS A 36 -18.49 12.61 -0.19
C LYS A 36 -18.79 11.49 0.79
N ALA A 37 -17.97 11.34 1.83
CA ALA A 37 -18.34 10.50 2.97
C ALA A 37 -19.24 11.28 3.93
N TYR A 38 -20.33 10.66 4.36
CA TYR A 38 -21.33 11.26 5.25
C TYR A 38 -21.23 10.75 6.67
N ASP A 39 -20.98 9.45 6.83
CA ASP A 39 -20.94 8.82 8.15
C ASP A 39 -20.11 7.53 8.13
N TYR A 40 -19.65 7.13 9.32
CA TYR A 40 -18.98 5.87 9.59
C TYR A 40 -19.45 5.34 10.94
N PHE A 41 -20.04 4.14 10.95
CA PHE A 41 -20.64 3.58 12.16
C PHE A 41 -20.51 2.06 12.22
N GLU A 42 -20.77 1.53 13.41
CA GLU A 42 -20.85 0.10 13.70
C GLU A 42 -22.31 -0.31 13.96
N GLU A 43 -22.76 -1.39 13.32
CA GLU A 43 -24.06 -2.02 13.58
C GLU A 43 -23.89 -3.55 13.54
N ASP A 44 -24.35 -4.26 14.58
CA ASP A 44 -24.23 -5.72 14.73
C ASP A 44 -22.80 -6.26 14.52
N GLY A 45 -21.78 -5.54 15.02
CA GLY A 45 -20.37 -5.91 14.84
C GLY A 45 -19.89 -5.80 13.39
N ASN A 46 -20.63 -5.08 12.54
CA ASN A 46 -20.21 -4.74 11.19
C ASN A 46 -19.98 -3.25 11.08
N TYR A 47 -18.96 -2.87 10.31
CA TYR A 47 -18.65 -1.46 10.08
C TYR A 47 -19.12 -1.05 8.70
N PHE A 48 -19.76 0.10 8.67
CA PHE A 48 -20.37 0.66 7.48
C PHE A 48 -19.79 2.04 7.22
N LEU A 49 -19.50 2.31 5.95
CA LEU A 49 -19.13 3.63 5.45
C LEU A 49 -20.27 4.13 4.57
N VAL A 50 -20.86 5.27 4.95
CA VAL A 50 -21.91 5.93 4.17
C VAL A 50 -21.26 6.95 3.26
N VAL A 51 -21.32 6.71 1.96
CA VAL A 51 -20.78 7.62 0.93
C VAL A 51 -21.86 8.05 -0.05
N GLN A 52 -21.62 9.18 -0.70
CA GLN A 52 -22.39 9.65 -1.83
C GLN A 52 -22.47 8.59 -2.92
N TYR A 53 -23.69 8.31 -3.37
CA TYR A 53 -23.91 7.50 -4.56
C TYR A 53 -23.46 8.28 -5.80
N MET A 54 -22.52 7.70 -6.54
CA MET A 54 -22.03 8.23 -7.80
C MET A 54 -22.71 7.49 -8.95
N GLU A 55 -23.39 8.23 -9.83
CA GLU A 55 -24.10 7.67 -10.97
C GLU A 55 -23.15 7.16 -12.05
N GLY A 56 -23.57 6.12 -12.77
CA GLY A 56 -22.86 5.61 -13.95
C GLY A 56 -22.48 4.13 -13.89
N LYS A 57 -21.83 3.67 -14.95
CA LYS A 57 -21.28 2.31 -15.07
C LYS A 57 -19.78 2.33 -14.87
N ASN A 58 -19.23 1.32 -14.20
CA ASN A 58 -17.77 1.21 -14.11
C ASN A 58 -17.16 0.85 -15.48
N LEU A 59 -15.95 1.35 -15.73
CA LEU A 59 -15.28 1.19 -17.03
C LEU A 59 -14.89 -0.25 -17.33
N GLU A 60 -14.58 -1.09 -16.34
CA GLU A 60 -14.27 -2.51 -16.58
C GLU A 60 -15.49 -3.28 -17.10
N ARG A 61 -16.65 -3.03 -16.48
CA ARG A 61 -17.93 -3.59 -16.91
C ARG A 61 -18.31 -3.07 -18.29
N SER A 62 -18.10 -1.77 -18.55
CA SER A 62 -18.37 -1.17 -19.85
C SER A 62 -17.49 -1.80 -20.94
N LEU A 63 -16.20 -2.01 -20.67
CA LEU A 63 -15.27 -2.70 -21.57
C LEU A 63 -15.72 -4.14 -21.86
N THR A 64 -16.14 -4.86 -20.81
CA THR A 64 -16.61 -6.25 -20.92
C THR A 64 -17.92 -6.35 -21.72
N GLU A 65 -18.90 -5.47 -21.45
CA GLU A 65 -20.19 -5.42 -22.14
C GLU A 65 -20.03 -5.03 -23.62
N LYS A 66 -19.13 -4.08 -23.90
CA LYS A 66 -18.82 -3.64 -25.27
C LYS A 66 -18.07 -4.72 -26.06
N ASN A 67 -17.23 -5.52 -25.39
CA ASN A 67 -16.38 -6.56 -25.97
C ASN A 67 -15.45 -6.03 -27.09
N GLU A 68 -15.08 -4.76 -27.01
CA GLU A 68 -14.11 -4.09 -27.87
C GLU A 68 -13.47 -2.93 -27.09
N PRO A 69 -12.25 -2.51 -27.45
CA PRO A 69 -11.64 -1.32 -26.86
C PRO A 69 -12.40 -0.03 -27.15
N PHE A 70 -12.12 1.01 -26.36
CA PHE A 70 -12.69 2.33 -26.55
C PHE A 70 -11.92 3.17 -27.58
N GLN A 71 -12.60 4.15 -28.16
CA GLN A 71 -11.96 5.04 -29.13
C GLN A 71 -11.00 6.01 -28.44
N GLU A 72 -9.96 6.46 -29.15
CA GLU A 72 -8.96 7.39 -28.61
C GLU A 72 -9.60 8.64 -28.00
N ALA A 73 -10.54 9.25 -28.71
CA ALA A 73 -11.20 10.48 -28.26
C ALA A 73 -11.92 10.29 -26.91
N GLU A 74 -12.62 9.16 -26.73
CA GLU A 74 -13.30 8.82 -25.47
C GLU A 74 -12.29 8.65 -24.34
N VAL A 75 -11.23 7.87 -24.57
CA VAL A 75 -10.22 7.57 -23.54
C VAL A 75 -9.41 8.82 -23.17
N VAL A 76 -9.09 9.67 -24.12
CA VAL A 76 -8.40 10.95 -23.88
C VAL A 76 -9.28 11.87 -23.04
N ASP A 77 -10.56 12.01 -23.39
CA ASP A 77 -11.51 12.82 -22.61
C ASP A 77 -11.66 12.31 -21.17
N TRP A 78 -11.67 10.99 -20.98
CA TRP A 78 -11.67 10.39 -19.66
C TRP A 78 -10.35 10.60 -18.92
N GLY A 79 -9.21 10.46 -19.59
CA GLY A 79 -7.89 10.73 -19.02
C GLY A 79 -7.75 12.17 -18.52
N ILE A 80 -8.29 13.15 -19.26
CA ILE A 80 -8.31 14.56 -18.86
C ILE A 80 -9.12 14.76 -17.57
N LYS A 81 -10.31 14.18 -17.49
CA LYS A 81 -11.17 14.28 -16.29
C LYS A 81 -10.57 13.55 -15.08
N LEU A 82 -9.89 12.42 -15.30
CA LEU A 82 -9.19 11.69 -14.24
C LEU A 82 -7.95 12.44 -13.76
N THR A 83 -7.19 13.06 -14.66
CA THR A 83 -6.04 13.90 -14.26
C THR A 83 -6.46 15.16 -13.51
N ASP A 84 -7.62 15.74 -13.80
CA ASP A 84 -8.21 16.83 -13.01
C ASP A 84 -8.47 16.40 -11.54
N ILE A 85 -8.98 15.17 -11.33
CA ILE A 85 -9.09 14.58 -10.00
C ILE A 85 -7.70 14.44 -9.33
N LEU A 86 -6.69 13.95 -10.06
CA LEU A 86 -5.34 13.81 -9.52
C LEU A 86 -4.69 15.15 -9.17
N LEU A 87 -4.94 16.18 -9.98
CA LEU A 87 -4.53 17.56 -9.73
C LEU A 87 -5.14 18.10 -8.44
N TYR A 88 -6.44 17.87 -8.25
CA TYR A 88 -7.13 18.25 -7.02
C TYR A 88 -6.48 17.58 -5.80
N LEU A 89 -6.28 16.26 -5.84
CA LEU A 89 -5.68 15.48 -4.75
C LEU A 89 -4.22 15.87 -4.46
N TYR A 90 -3.45 16.17 -5.51
CA TYR A 90 -2.07 16.62 -5.43
C TYR A 90 -1.94 17.97 -4.68
N HIS A 91 -2.93 18.84 -4.84
CA HIS A 91 -2.94 20.16 -4.22
C HIS A 91 -3.55 20.22 -2.81
N ILE A 92 -4.13 19.12 -2.31
CA ILE A 92 -4.66 19.05 -0.93
C ILE A 92 -3.57 19.44 0.07
N LYS A 93 -3.98 20.24 1.07
CA LYS A 93 -3.14 20.70 2.18
C LYS A 93 -3.70 20.18 3.51
N PRO A 94 -2.85 19.89 4.51
CA PRO A 94 -1.40 20.06 4.52
C PRO A 94 -0.62 19.03 3.69
N TYR A 95 -1.24 17.90 3.35
CA TYR A 95 -0.58 16.80 2.64
C TYR A 95 -1.37 16.37 1.40
N PRO A 96 -0.69 16.13 0.26
CA PRO A 96 -1.32 15.50 -0.90
C PRO A 96 -1.91 14.13 -0.56
N VAL A 97 -2.97 13.75 -1.28
CA VAL A 97 -3.59 12.42 -1.20
C VAL A 97 -3.20 11.60 -2.43
N VAL A 98 -2.81 10.34 -2.21
CA VAL A 98 -2.50 9.35 -3.25
C VAL A 98 -3.51 8.21 -3.16
N VAL A 99 -4.16 7.86 -4.26
CA VAL A 99 -5.29 6.91 -4.33
C VAL A 99 -4.81 5.47 -4.23
N ARG A 100 -3.74 5.11 -4.95
CA ARG A 100 -3.08 3.79 -4.97
C ARG A 100 -3.89 2.62 -5.55
N ASP A 101 -5.12 2.82 -6.03
CA ASP A 101 -5.93 1.78 -6.70
C ASP A 101 -6.75 2.32 -7.88
N ILE A 102 -6.12 3.13 -8.74
CA ILE A 102 -6.73 3.60 -9.99
C ILE A 102 -6.73 2.45 -11.00
N LYS A 103 -7.94 2.04 -11.42
CA LYS A 103 -8.20 0.98 -12.40
C LYS A 103 -9.63 1.11 -12.95
N PRO A 104 -9.96 0.49 -14.10
CA PRO A 104 -11.28 0.65 -14.72
C PRO A 104 -12.47 0.26 -13.82
N SER A 105 -12.32 -0.71 -12.92
CA SER A 105 -13.42 -1.11 -12.02
C SER A 105 -13.73 -0.09 -10.92
N ASN A 106 -12.82 0.86 -10.66
CA ASN A 106 -12.98 1.92 -9.66
C ASN A 106 -13.34 3.28 -10.29
N ILE A 107 -13.58 3.32 -11.60
CA ILE A 107 -13.94 4.53 -12.34
C ILE A 107 -15.33 4.37 -12.92
N LEU A 108 -16.25 5.26 -12.57
CA LEU A 108 -17.60 5.32 -13.12
C LEU A 108 -17.69 6.38 -14.21
N VAL A 109 -18.49 6.08 -15.24
CA VAL A 109 -18.91 7.03 -16.27
C VAL A 109 -20.43 7.07 -16.31
N SER A 110 -21.01 8.25 -16.10
CA SER A 110 -22.44 8.50 -16.22
C SER A 110 -22.85 8.73 -17.68
N GLU A 111 -24.16 8.70 -17.96
CA GLU A 111 -24.69 8.92 -19.32
C GLU A 111 -24.40 10.32 -19.86
N ASP A 112 -24.29 11.33 -18.98
CA ASP A 112 -23.87 12.69 -19.33
C ASP A 112 -22.34 12.85 -19.40
N GLY A 113 -21.59 11.75 -19.31
CA GLY A 113 -20.15 11.71 -19.48
C GLY A 113 -19.34 12.23 -18.30
N LYS A 114 -19.93 12.39 -17.10
CA LYS A 114 -19.16 12.69 -15.88
C LYS A 114 -18.34 11.48 -15.48
N ILE A 115 -17.17 11.75 -14.91
CA ILE A 115 -16.28 10.72 -14.36
C ILE A 115 -16.28 10.80 -12.85
N SER A 116 -16.26 9.63 -12.21
CA SER A 116 -16.09 9.52 -10.76
C SER A 116 -15.09 8.43 -10.41
N LEU A 117 -14.20 8.73 -9.47
CA LEU A 117 -13.28 7.77 -8.86
C LEU A 117 -13.82 7.39 -7.48
N ILE A 118 -14.11 6.12 -7.24
CA ILE A 118 -15.04 5.71 -6.16
C ILE A 118 -14.43 4.87 -5.04
N ASP A 119 -13.16 4.43 -5.14
CA ASP A 119 -12.55 3.56 -4.13
C ASP A 119 -11.30 4.21 -3.53
N PHE A 120 -11.40 4.63 -2.27
CA PHE A 120 -10.34 5.28 -1.51
C PHE A 120 -9.89 4.44 -0.31
N THR A 121 -10.34 3.19 -0.22
CA THR A 121 -9.99 2.22 0.84
C THR A 121 -8.48 2.26 1.14
N VAL A 122 -7.69 2.27 0.07
CA VAL A 122 -6.24 2.13 0.14
C VAL A 122 -5.54 3.45 -0.13
N ALA A 123 -6.25 4.57 -0.15
CA ALA A 123 -5.66 5.89 -0.30
C ALA A 123 -4.75 6.26 0.88
N LYS A 124 -3.84 7.21 0.69
CA LYS A 124 -2.85 7.64 1.69
C LYS A 124 -2.57 9.14 1.56
N GLU A 125 -2.39 9.79 2.71
CA GLU A 125 -1.81 11.13 2.78
C GLU A 125 -0.28 11.09 2.83
N MET A 126 0.37 11.98 2.07
CA MET A 126 1.83 12.11 2.00
C MET A 126 2.40 12.93 3.17
N THR A 127 2.28 12.39 4.39
CA THR A 127 2.85 13.03 5.59
C THR A 127 4.37 12.83 5.69
N SER A 128 5.07 13.74 6.37
CA SER A 128 6.54 13.68 6.53
C SER A 128 7.03 12.54 7.43
N HIS A 129 6.15 11.92 8.22
CA HIS A 129 6.50 10.91 9.23
C HIS A 129 6.43 9.47 8.69
N TYR A 130 5.74 9.22 7.59
CA TYR A 130 5.55 7.87 7.02
C TYR A 130 6.26 7.74 5.67
N LYS A 131 7.59 7.56 5.71
CA LYS A 131 8.43 7.29 4.53
C LYS A 131 8.14 5.94 3.86
N GLU A 132 7.55 5.00 4.59
CA GLU A 132 7.18 3.67 4.10
C GLU A 132 5.68 3.44 4.27
N ASP A 133 5.06 2.72 3.34
CA ASP A 133 3.67 2.34 3.42
C ASP A 133 3.43 1.31 4.52
N THR A 134 2.40 1.54 5.33
CA THR A 134 1.97 0.61 6.38
C THR A 134 1.38 -0.68 5.83
N VAL A 135 1.00 -0.72 4.56
CA VAL A 135 0.49 -1.92 3.89
C VAL A 135 0.97 -1.92 2.44
N ARG A 136 1.61 -3.01 2.02
CA ARG A 136 1.96 -3.26 0.61
C ARG A 136 0.68 -3.67 -0.12
N ILE A 137 0.11 -2.77 -0.90
CA ILE A 137 -1.18 -2.95 -1.58
C ILE A 137 -1.02 -2.57 -3.04
N GLY A 138 -1.75 -3.23 -3.93
CA GLY A 138 -1.90 -2.77 -5.31
C GLY A 138 -2.58 -3.80 -6.18
N SER A 139 -3.39 -3.34 -7.14
CA SER A 139 -3.94 -4.21 -8.18
C SER A 139 -2.82 -4.61 -9.15
N ARG A 140 -2.64 -5.92 -9.37
CA ARG A 140 -1.57 -6.46 -10.23
C ARG A 140 -1.61 -5.82 -11.61
N GLY A 141 -0.48 -5.28 -12.06
CA GLY A 141 -0.35 -4.61 -13.37
C GLY A 141 -0.77 -3.14 -13.40
N TYR A 142 -1.66 -2.71 -12.50
CA TYR A 142 -2.05 -1.29 -12.36
C TYR A 142 -1.20 -0.56 -11.33
N ALA A 143 -0.81 -1.25 -10.25
CA ALA A 143 0.11 -0.69 -9.26
C ALA A 143 1.57 -0.80 -9.77
N PRO A 144 2.38 0.26 -9.65
CA PRO A 144 3.77 0.26 -10.08
C PRO A 144 4.72 -0.45 -9.09
N PRO A 145 5.94 -0.81 -9.51
CA PRO A 145 6.88 -1.58 -8.69
C PRO A 145 7.23 -0.94 -7.34
N GLU A 146 7.35 0.39 -7.26
CA GLU A 146 7.67 1.09 -6.01
C GLU A 146 6.54 1.02 -4.98
N GLN A 147 5.28 0.84 -5.42
CA GLN A 147 4.15 0.68 -4.52
C GLN A 147 4.18 -0.66 -3.77
N TYR A 148 4.62 -1.75 -4.42
CA TYR A 148 4.87 -3.02 -3.72
C TYR A 148 6.03 -2.96 -2.72
N LYS A 149 6.90 -1.95 -2.86
CA LYS A 149 7.99 -1.68 -1.91
C LYS A 149 7.57 -0.70 -0.80
N GLY A 150 6.34 -0.19 -0.86
CA GLY A 150 5.81 0.81 0.06
C GLY A 150 6.41 2.20 -0.10
N LEU A 151 6.88 2.54 -1.29
CA LEU A 151 7.51 3.82 -1.62
C LEU A 151 6.62 4.67 -2.54
N THR A 152 5.31 4.62 -2.33
CA THR A 152 4.32 5.29 -3.18
C THR A 152 4.33 6.81 -3.02
N ASP A 153 4.21 7.52 -4.14
CA ASP A 153 3.94 8.96 -4.22
C ASP A 153 2.90 9.26 -5.33
N HIS A 154 2.67 10.54 -5.65
CA HIS A 154 1.72 10.95 -6.70
C HIS A 154 2.09 10.42 -8.10
N LYS A 155 3.36 10.08 -8.36
CA LYS A 155 3.79 9.47 -9.62
C LYS A 155 3.36 8.01 -9.72
N SER A 156 3.02 7.38 -8.60
CA SER A 156 2.41 6.05 -8.62
C SER A 156 0.98 6.10 -9.16
N ASP A 157 0.20 7.13 -8.84
CA ASP A 157 -1.14 7.34 -9.40
C ASP A 157 -1.08 7.70 -10.90
N ILE A 158 -0.06 8.46 -11.33
CA ILE A 158 0.22 8.73 -12.75
C ILE A 158 0.43 7.42 -13.53
N TYR A 159 1.21 6.49 -12.98
CA TYR A 159 1.39 5.17 -13.58
C TYR A 159 0.09 4.40 -13.67
N ALA A 160 -0.67 4.34 -12.56
CA ALA A 160 -1.91 3.60 -12.49
C ALA A 160 -2.96 4.14 -13.48
N LEU A 161 -3.00 5.47 -13.67
CA LEU A 161 -3.80 6.10 -14.71
C LEU A 161 -3.31 5.70 -16.11
N GLY A 162 -2.00 5.75 -16.39
CA GLY A 162 -1.45 5.30 -17.67
C GLY A 162 -1.81 3.85 -18.00
N ALA A 163 -1.68 2.93 -17.03
CA ALA A 163 -2.05 1.53 -17.19
C ALA A 163 -3.57 1.34 -17.41
N THR A 164 -4.38 2.17 -16.75
CA THR A 164 -5.83 2.22 -16.94
C THR A 164 -6.19 2.66 -18.36
N LEU A 165 -5.61 3.75 -18.86
CA LEU A 165 -5.87 4.24 -20.21
C LEU A 165 -5.39 3.23 -21.27
N TYR A 166 -4.23 2.60 -21.06
CA TYR A 166 -3.75 1.51 -21.91
C TYR A 166 -4.76 0.35 -22.01
N ARG A 167 -5.29 -0.10 -20.86
CA ARG A 167 -6.33 -1.15 -20.81
C ARG A 167 -7.56 -0.77 -21.64
N LEU A 168 -8.02 0.48 -21.53
CA LEU A 168 -9.22 0.94 -22.23
C LEU A 168 -9.00 1.04 -23.75
N LEU A 169 -7.80 1.41 -24.20
CA LEU A 169 -7.43 1.53 -25.62
C LEU A 169 -7.17 0.19 -26.29
N THR A 170 -6.63 -0.79 -25.56
CA THR A 170 -6.12 -2.04 -26.15
C THR A 170 -6.99 -3.25 -25.84
N GLY A 171 -7.77 -3.20 -24.75
CA GLY A 171 -8.44 -4.38 -24.22
C GLY A 171 -7.47 -5.41 -23.61
N GLU A 172 -6.16 -5.15 -23.54
CA GLU A 172 -5.19 -6.03 -22.89
C GLU A 172 -5.16 -5.74 -21.38
N ASP A 173 -5.26 -6.77 -20.53
CA ASP A 173 -5.21 -6.61 -19.08
C ASP A 173 -3.75 -6.40 -18.61
N PRO A 174 -3.41 -5.24 -17.99
CA PRO A 174 -2.09 -4.98 -17.43
C PRO A 174 -1.57 -6.08 -16.49
N SER A 175 -2.45 -6.82 -15.82
CA SER A 175 -2.08 -7.91 -14.91
C SER A 175 -1.33 -9.05 -15.60
N ASN A 176 -1.58 -9.24 -16.91
CA ASN A 176 -0.95 -10.27 -17.75
C ASN A 176 0.35 -9.78 -18.42
N ALA A 177 0.57 -8.46 -18.47
CA ALA A 177 1.72 -7.87 -19.15
C ALA A 177 3.03 -8.02 -18.36
N ASN A 178 2.99 -8.32 -17.05
CA ASN A 178 4.18 -8.36 -16.17
C ASN A 178 5.10 -7.13 -16.37
N PHE A 179 4.52 -5.93 -16.41
CA PHE A 179 5.22 -4.66 -16.64
C PHE A 179 5.82 -4.46 -18.04
N ARG A 180 5.42 -5.27 -19.02
CA ARG A 180 5.84 -5.17 -20.42
C ARG A 180 4.65 -4.80 -21.30
N PHE A 181 4.46 -3.51 -21.49
CA PHE A 181 3.43 -2.98 -22.38
C PHE A 181 3.99 -2.88 -23.79
N LYS A 182 3.19 -3.27 -24.79
CA LYS A 182 3.55 -3.05 -26.20
C LYS A 182 3.29 -1.59 -26.55
N PRO A 183 4.02 -0.99 -27.49
CA PRO A 183 3.62 0.28 -28.08
C PRO A 183 2.19 0.18 -28.65
N LEU A 184 1.36 1.20 -28.41
CA LEU A 184 -0.03 1.22 -28.89
C LEU A 184 -0.09 1.00 -30.41
N ARG A 185 0.81 1.63 -31.16
CA ARG A 185 0.85 1.58 -32.63
C ARG A 185 1.35 0.25 -33.19
N GLU A 186 1.91 -0.63 -32.36
CA GLU A 186 2.12 -2.05 -32.73
C GLU A 186 0.81 -2.86 -32.66
N ILE A 187 -0.14 -2.43 -31.83
CA ILE A 187 -1.47 -3.06 -31.70
C ILE A 187 -2.40 -2.51 -32.77
N ASN A 188 -2.46 -1.19 -32.93
CA ASN A 188 -3.20 -0.52 -33.99
C ASN A 188 -2.40 0.70 -34.53
N PRO A 189 -1.86 0.64 -35.76
CA PRO A 189 -1.07 1.71 -36.35
C PRO A 189 -1.75 3.08 -36.45
N ASP A 190 -3.09 3.10 -36.39
CA ASP A 190 -3.93 4.29 -36.49
C ASP A 190 -3.93 5.14 -35.21
N PHE A 191 -3.43 4.60 -34.10
CA PHE A 191 -3.31 5.38 -32.87
C PHE A 191 -2.38 6.59 -33.05
N SER A 192 -2.72 7.70 -32.40
CA SER A 192 -1.91 8.91 -32.35
C SER A 192 -0.55 8.62 -31.74
N ARG A 193 0.51 9.09 -32.41
CA ARG A 193 1.89 9.04 -31.89
C ARG A 193 2.02 9.80 -30.57
N LYS A 194 1.29 10.90 -30.42
CA LYS A 194 1.30 11.69 -29.19
C LYS A 194 0.58 10.96 -28.07
N LEU A 195 -0.55 10.31 -28.35
CA LEU A 195 -1.23 9.49 -27.34
C LEU A 195 -0.33 8.34 -26.88
N GLU A 196 0.29 7.61 -27.80
CA GLU A 196 1.26 6.56 -27.48
C GLU A 196 2.39 7.08 -26.59
N TYR A 197 2.98 8.23 -26.94
CA TYR A 197 4.01 8.86 -26.11
C TYR A 197 3.54 9.13 -24.68
N VAL A 198 2.36 9.75 -24.52
CA VAL A 198 1.79 10.09 -23.22
C VAL A 198 1.56 8.84 -22.38
N ILE A 199 0.95 7.81 -22.95
CA ILE A 199 0.66 6.55 -22.25
C ILE A 199 1.95 5.84 -21.85
N LEU A 200 2.90 5.68 -22.78
CA LEU A 200 4.17 5.00 -22.50
C LEU A 200 5.01 5.75 -21.45
N LYS A 201 5.04 7.08 -21.50
CA LYS A 201 5.72 7.90 -20.49
C LYS A 201 5.05 7.80 -19.11
N ALA A 202 3.72 7.75 -19.05
CA ALA A 202 3.01 7.58 -17.78
C ALA A 202 3.32 6.22 -17.13
N ILE A 203 3.45 5.15 -17.93
CA ILE A 203 3.71 3.78 -17.44
C ILE A 203 5.20 3.39 -17.37
N GLU A 204 6.11 4.36 -17.48
CA GLU A 204 7.55 4.10 -17.28
C GLU A 204 7.80 3.42 -15.92
N LEU A 205 8.66 2.40 -15.84
CA LEU A 205 8.86 1.71 -14.54
C LEU A 205 9.67 2.55 -13.55
N SER A 206 10.44 3.48 -14.08
CA SER A 206 11.32 4.40 -13.36
C SER A 206 10.53 5.69 -13.06
N PRO A 207 10.18 5.98 -11.79
CA PRO A 207 9.38 7.18 -11.44
C PRO A 207 10.00 8.50 -11.89
N GLU A 208 11.33 8.56 -12.00
CA GLU A 208 12.11 9.70 -12.50
C GLU A 208 11.98 9.92 -14.02
N LYS A 209 11.52 8.91 -14.77
CA LYS A 209 11.24 9.02 -16.21
C LYS A 209 9.77 9.27 -16.54
N ARG A 210 8.87 9.12 -15.56
CA ARG A 210 7.45 9.45 -15.70
C ARG A 210 7.23 10.96 -15.74
N TYR A 211 5.98 11.36 -15.96
CA TYR A 211 5.53 12.70 -15.59
C TYR A 211 5.82 12.98 -14.12
N GLN A 212 6.42 14.14 -13.85
CA GLN A 212 6.82 14.49 -12.49
C GLN A 212 5.68 15.07 -11.67
N THR A 213 4.64 15.59 -12.34
CA THR A 213 3.43 16.08 -11.68
C THR A 213 2.19 15.77 -12.53
N PRO A 214 0.98 15.71 -11.92
CA PRO A 214 -0.27 15.51 -12.67
C PRO A 214 -0.54 16.63 -13.68
N GLU A 215 -0.04 17.85 -13.46
CA GLU A 215 -0.15 19.00 -14.37
C GLU A 215 0.51 18.73 -15.73
N GLU A 216 1.70 18.11 -15.71
CA GLU A 216 2.41 17.77 -16.94
C GLU A 216 1.64 16.74 -17.76
N LEU A 217 1.08 15.72 -17.10
CA LEU A 217 0.25 14.71 -17.75
C LEU A 217 -1.04 15.31 -18.29
N HIS A 218 -1.73 16.14 -17.49
CA HIS A 218 -2.97 16.80 -17.89
C HIS A 218 -2.77 17.68 -19.13
N ARG A 219 -1.73 18.51 -19.15
CA ARG A 219 -1.38 19.34 -20.30
C ARG A 219 -1.15 18.51 -21.56
N ASP A 220 -0.34 17.46 -21.48
CA ASP A 220 -0.03 16.65 -22.66
C ASP A 220 -1.27 15.90 -23.17
N LEU A 221 -2.19 15.47 -22.30
CA LEU A 221 -3.48 14.90 -22.71
C LEU A 221 -4.39 15.93 -23.41
N ILE A 222 -4.41 17.20 -22.95
CA ILE A 222 -5.10 18.29 -23.64
C ILE A 222 -4.52 18.50 -25.04
N TYR A 223 -3.18 18.48 -25.17
CA TYR A 223 -2.55 18.60 -26.48
C TYR A 223 -2.87 17.44 -27.43
N VAL A 224 -3.00 16.21 -26.91
CA VAL A 224 -3.50 15.07 -27.70
C VAL A 224 -4.94 15.34 -28.16
N LYS A 225 -5.83 15.77 -27.25
CA LYS A 225 -7.23 16.06 -27.58
C LYS A 225 -7.37 17.10 -28.70
N ASP A 226 -6.62 18.19 -28.58
CA ASP A 226 -6.61 19.27 -29.56
C ASP A 226 -6.12 18.80 -30.92
N GLU A 227 -5.10 17.93 -30.96
CA GLU A 227 -4.60 17.35 -32.20
C GLU A 227 -5.63 16.45 -32.89
N LEU A 228 -6.44 15.69 -32.12
CA LEU A 228 -7.52 14.86 -32.67
C LEU A 228 -8.58 15.69 -33.42
N VAL A 229 -8.70 16.98 -33.12
CA VAL A 229 -9.58 17.93 -33.82
C VAL A 229 -8.83 18.89 -34.76
N GLY A 230 -7.56 18.61 -35.04
CA GLY A 230 -6.74 19.35 -36.02
C GLY A 230 -6.04 20.60 -35.47
N ILE A 231 -5.98 20.79 -34.16
CA ILE A 231 -5.29 21.91 -33.51
C ILE A 231 -3.88 21.46 -33.11
N ALA A 232 -2.86 22.10 -33.69
CA ALA A 232 -1.46 21.74 -33.46
C ALA A 232 -0.84 22.50 -32.28
N HIS A 233 -0.02 21.79 -31.50
CA HIS A 233 0.81 22.32 -30.41
C HIS A 233 2.30 22.09 -30.73
N PRO A 234 2.99 23.04 -31.40
CA PRO A 234 4.38 22.87 -31.84
C PRO A 234 5.39 22.65 -30.71
N GLU A 235 5.06 23.10 -29.50
CA GLU A 235 5.86 22.88 -28.28
C GLU A 235 5.81 21.44 -27.80
N PHE A 236 4.80 20.65 -28.19
CA PHE A 236 4.67 19.25 -27.79
C PHE A 236 5.45 18.34 -28.74
N VAL A 237 6.75 18.23 -28.47
CA VAL A 237 7.68 17.41 -29.25
C VAL A 237 7.77 16.00 -28.67
N VAL A 238 7.37 15.01 -29.46
CA VAL A 238 7.59 13.58 -29.14
C VAL A 238 9.03 13.22 -29.51
N PRO A 239 9.86 12.74 -28.57
CA PRO A 239 11.24 12.32 -28.88
C PRO A 239 11.25 11.13 -29.83
N GLU A 240 12.03 11.20 -30.91
CA GLU A 240 12.26 10.07 -31.83
C GLU A 240 12.88 8.86 -31.11
N ILE A 241 13.61 9.12 -30.03
CA ILE A 241 14.41 8.16 -29.26
C ILE A 241 13.56 7.09 -28.55
N ILE A 242 12.28 7.35 -28.25
CA ILE A 242 11.39 6.32 -27.67
C ILE A 242 11.27 5.09 -28.57
N TYR A 243 11.45 5.30 -29.87
CA TYR A 243 11.44 4.24 -30.88
C TYR A 243 12.82 3.64 -31.16
N SER A 244 13.91 4.14 -30.54
CA SER A 244 15.30 3.73 -30.86
C SER A 244 16.09 3.08 -29.70
N VAL A 245 15.58 3.04 -28.46
CA VAL A 245 16.38 2.69 -27.25
C VAL A 245 16.13 1.28 -26.70
N ALA A 246 15.99 0.28 -27.58
CA ALA A 246 16.11 -1.12 -27.17
C ALA A 246 17.57 -1.55 -26.90
N SER A 247 18.57 -0.65 -27.05
CA SER A 247 19.99 -1.00 -26.90
C SER A 247 20.79 0.05 -26.13
N GLU A 248 21.45 -0.44 -25.08
CA GLU A 248 22.69 0.04 -24.43
C GLU A 248 22.62 0.79 -23.08
N LYS A 249 23.29 0.15 -22.10
CA LYS A 249 23.61 0.61 -20.73
C LYS A 249 24.81 1.56 -20.74
N LYS A 250 24.85 2.52 -19.82
CA LYS A 250 26.08 3.23 -19.42
C LYS A 250 26.34 3.12 -17.92
N ASN A 251 27.55 2.67 -17.58
CA ASN A 251 28.22 2.88 -16.30
C ASN A 251 29.18 4.07 -16.45
N THR A 252 29.33 4.90 -15.42
CA THR A 252 30.64 5.44 -14.98
C THR A 252 30.52 6.02 -13.57
N THR A 253 31.44 5.60 -12.71
CA THR A 253 31.74 6.08 -11.35
C THR A 253 32.77 7.21 -11.38
N ASP A 254 32.66 8.16 -10.44
CA ASP A 254 33.75 9.10 -10.11
C ASP A 254 34.13 9.04 -8.63
N VAL A 255 35.43 9.14 -8.38
CA VAL A 255 36.14 8.91 -7.09
C VAL A 255 36.45 10.24 -6.42
N PHE A 256 36.09 10.40 -5.14
CA PHE A 256 36.37 11.61 -4.35
C PHE A 256 37.44 11.37 -3.26
N ASN A 257 38.22 12.41 -2.96
CA ASN A 257 39.51 12.40 -2.24
C ASN A 257 39.41 12.12 -0.72
N PHE A 258 40.14 11.12 -0.22
CA PHE A 258 39.78 10.34 0.98
C PHE A 258 40.53 10.70 2.30
N ARG A 259 41.66 11.43 2.27
CA ARG A 259 42.63 11.38 3.39
C ARG A 259 42.34 12.24 4.63
N SER A 260 41.60 13.35 4.53
CA SER A 260 41.23 14.21 5.67
C SER A 260 40.05 13.63 6.47
N PHE A 261 39.16 12.93 5.78
CA PHE A 261 38.00 12.23 6.35
C PHE A 261 38.41 11.03 7.22
N ILE A 262 39.42 10.25 6.79
CA ILE A 262 39.85 9.00 7.46
C ILE A 262 40.17 9.16 8.95
N LYS A 263 40.75 10.28 9.40
CA LYS A 263 41.17 10.43 10.81
C LYS A 263 40.01 10.75 11.76
N LYS A 264 39.05 11.59 11.34
CA LYS A 264 37.81 11.86 12.11
C LYS A 264 36.83 10.69 11.99
N ALA A 265 36.75 10.08 10.81
CA ALA A 265 36.02 8.84 10.59
C ALA A 265 36.58 7.70 11.44
N GLY A 266 37.89 7.57 11.61
CA GLY A 266 38.51 6.49 12.39
C GLY A 266 38.10 6.45 13.87
N MET A 267 38.01 7.62 14.52
CA MET A 267 37.57 7.70 15.92
C MET A 267 36.06 7.45 16.07
N PHE A 268 35.26 7.91 15.09
CA PHE A 268 33.83 7.61 15.01
C PHE A 268 33.57 6.11 14.72
N ILE A 269 34.39 5.50 13.85
CA ILE A 269 34.37 4.06 13.55
C ILE A 269 34.74 3.26 14.80
N LEU A 270 35.71 3.67 15.60
CA LEU A 270 36.06 2.98 16.85
C LEU A 270 34.91 3.02 17.88
N LEU A 271 34.26 4.17 18.04
CA LEU A 271 33.07 4.30 18.90
C LEU A 271 31.92 3.43 18.38
N ILE A 272 31.67 3.45 17.07
CA ILE A 272 30.70 2.57 16.42
C ILE A 272 31.06 1.11 16.67
N LEU A 273 32.32 0.70 16.54
CA LEU A 273 32.77 -0.67 16.76
C LEU A 273 32.55 -1.13 18.21
N ILE A 274 32.86 -0.28 19.19
CA ILE A 274 32.61 -0.57 20.62
C ILE A 274 31.11 -0.70 20.89
N LEU A 275 30.29 0.24 20.40
CA LEU A 275 28.83 0.16 20.48
C LEU A 275 28.29 -1.09 19.75
N ASN A 276 28.89 -1.48 18.61
CA ASN A 276 28.54 -2.69 17.87
C ASN A 276 28.89 -3.95 18.67
N ILE A 277 30.02 -3.97 19.38
CA ILE A 277 30.41 -5.10 20.23
C ILE A 277 29.44 -5.26 21.40
N ILE A 278 29.09 -4.17 22.09
CA ILE A 278 28.10 -4.19 23.19
C ILE A 278 26.72 -4.61 22.67
N PHE A 279 26.29 -4.05 21.54
CA PHE A 279 25.01 -4.42 20.92
C PHE A 279 24.99 -5.87 20.45
N ARG A 280 26.11 -6.37 19.88
CA ARG A 280 26.27 -7.79 19.52
C ARG A 280 26.26 -8.68 20.74
N TYR A 281 26.90 -8.29 21.84
CA TYR A 281 26.89 -9.05 23.09
C TYR A 281 25.46 -9.23 23.63
N ASN A 282 24.69 -8.14 23.72
CA ASN A 282 23.28 -8.21 24.12
C ASN A 282 22.45 -9.05 23.14
N THR A 283 22.72 -8.95 21.83
CA THR A 283 22.02 -9.74 20.81
C THR A 283 22.32 -11.24 20.92
N ILE A 284 23.58 -11.61 21.18
CA ILE A 284 23.99 -13.01 21.36
C ILE A 284 23.33 -13.60 22.60
N ILE A 285 23.32 -12.87 23.72
CA ILE A 285 22.69 -13.32 24.97
C ILE A 285 21.19 -13.51 24.79
N VAL A 286 20.50 -12.54 24.18
CA VAL A 286 19.08 -12.64 23.89
C VAL A 286 18.79 -13.85 22.99
N THR A 287 19.61 -14.08 21.96
CA THR A 287 19.47 -15.24 21.06
C THR A 287 19.65 -16.57 21.81
N TYR A 288 20.62 -16.63 22.72
CA TYR A 288 20.83 -17.80 23.59
C TYR A 288 19.61 -18.07 24.47
N PHE A 289 19.04 -17.04 25.10
CA PHE A 289 17.84 -17.19 25.92
C PHE A 289 16.62 -17.61 25.10
N PHE A 290 16.44 -17.11 23.87
CA PHE A 290 15.39 -17.62 22.97
C PHE A 290 15.55 -19.12 22.71
N PHE A 291 16.77 -19.57 22.41
CA PHE A 291 17.06 -20.98 22.21
C PHE A 291 16.80 -21.82 23.48
N GLN A 292 17.14 -21.28 24.65
CA GLN A 292 16.84 -21.93 25.93
C GLN A 292 15.34 -22.06 26.16
N ALA A 293 14.57 -20.98 25.96
CA ALA A 293 13.11 -20.99 26.09
C ALA A 293 12.47 -22.00 25.13
N ASP A 294 12.87 -22.03 23.86
CA ASP A 294 12.33 -22.97 22.87
C ASP A 294 12.62 -24.44 23.25
N ASN A 295 13.78 -24.72 23.83
CA ASN A 295 14.12 -26.06 24.33
C ASN A 295 13.30 -26.46 25.56
N LEU A 296 12.98 -25.52 26.45
CA LEU A 296 12.12 -25.76 27.60
C LEU A 296 10.68 -26.04 27.16
N ILE A 297 10.16 -25.27 26.20
CA ILE A 297 8.84 -25.51 25.59
C ILE A 297 8.78 -26.92 24.98
N LYS A 298 9.81 -27.33 24.22
CA LYS A 298 9.89 -28.70 23.66
C LYS A 298 9.88 -29.80 24.72
N LYS A 299 10.39 -29.51 25.91
CA LYS A 299 10.37 -30.42 27.07
C LYS A 299 9.11 -30.28 27.92
N ASN A 300 8.14 -29.49 27.48
CA ASN A 300 6.90 -29.16 28.18
C ASN A 300 7.11 -28.43 29.52
N ASP A 301 8.27 -27.77 29.71
CA ASP A 301 8.54 -26.92 30.87
C ASP A 301 8.17 -25.46 30.56
N ILE A 302 6.86 -25.17 30.61
CA ILE A 302 6.32 -23.86 30.27
C ILE A 302 6.69 -22.79 31.32
N LYS A 303 6.74 -23.16 32.59
CA LYS A 303 7.12 -22.23 33.68
C LYS A 303 8.58 -21.80 33.53
N GLY A 304 9.48 -22.73 33.19
CA GLY A 304 10.86 -22.41 32.88
C GLY A 304 10.98 -21.47 31.67
N ALA A 305 10.22 -21.72 30.61
CA ALA A 305 10.23 -20.86 29.42
C ALA A 305 9.74 -19.43 29.71
N ILE A 306 8.68 -19.28 30.52
CA ILE A 306 8.17 -17.96 30.98
C ILE A 306 9.27 -17.17 31.69
N SER A 307 9.95 -17.80 32.66
CA SER A 307 11.05 -17.15 33.39
C SER A 307 12.20 -16.71 32.48
N VAL A 308 12.51 -17.50 31.45
CA VAL A 308 13.53 -17.14 30.46
C VAL A 308 13.10 -15.92 29.62
N TYR A 309 11.82 -15.81 29.21
CA TYR A 309 11.34 -14.62 28.51
C TYR A 309 11.33 -13.37 29.40
N GLU A 310 10.99 -13.49 30.68
CA GLU A 310 11.09 -12.39 31.64
C GLU A 310 12.54 -11.89 31.76
N ASN A 311 13.52 -12.79 31.81
CA ASN A 311 14.94 -12.44 31.80
C ASN A 311 15.35 -11.71 30.51
N ILE A 312 14.82 -12.12 29.35
CA ILE A 312 15.05 -11.40 28.09
C ILE A 312 14.52 -9.97 28.19
N LEU A 313 13.34 -9.75 28.78
CA LEU A 313 12.74 -8.43 28.93
C LEU A 313 13.46 -7.56 29.98
N GLN A 314 14.10 -8.15 30.99
CA GLN A 314 14.98 -7.39 31.88
C GLN A 314 16.23 -6.86 31.14
N ILE A 315 16.77 -7.65 30.20
CA ILE A 315 17.95 -7.26 29.40
C ILE A 315 17.58 -6.30 28.28
N LYS A 316 16.42 -6.51 27.64
CA LYS A 316 15.91 -5.72 26.52
C LYS A 316 14.40 -5.50 26.67
N PRO A 317 13.97 -4.47 27.43
CA PRO A 317 12.56 -4.20 27.71
C PRO A 317 11.69 -4.02 26.47
N ASP A 318 12.25 -3.44 25.41
CA ASP A 318 11.54 -3.18 24.14
C ASP A 318 11.55 -4.39 23.18
N ASN A 319 11.94 -5.58 23.65
CA ASN A 319 11.94 -6.78 22.82
C ASN A 319 10.51 -7.29 22.58
N LEU A 320 9.93 -6.87 21.45
CA LEU A 320 8.58 -7.24 21.05
C LEU A 320 8.37 -8.74 20.84
N GLU A 321 9.39 -9.50 20.41
CA GLU A 321 9.24 -10.95 20.23
C GLU A 321 9.12 -11.67 21.58
N ALA A 322 9.97 -11.31 22.55
CA ALA A 322 9.91 -11.89 23.88
C ALA A 322 8.62 -11.49 24.59
N THR A 323 8.21 -10.22 24.44
CA THR A 323 6.93 -9.70 24.94
C THR A 323 5.74 -10.49 24.39
N TYR A 324 5.71 -10.69 23.07
CA TYR A 324 4.70 -11.48 22.40
C TYR A 324 4.66 -12.93 22.91
N ARG A 325 5.81 -13.63 22.91
CA ARG A 325 5.88 -15.04 23.32
C ARG A 325 5.50 -15.25 24.78
N LEU A 326 5.93 -14.35 25.65
CA LEU A 326 5.55 -14.36 27.06
C LEU A 326 4.03 -14.18 27.22
N GLY A 327 3.46 -13.18 26.55
CA GLY A 327 2.02 -12.93 26.58
C GLY A 327 1.19 -14.13 26.12
N VAL A 328 1.59 -14.77 25.01
CA VAL A 328 0.96 -15.99 24.50
C VAL A 328 1.08 -17.14 25.51
N LEU A 329 2.27 -17.41 26.05
CA LEU A 329 2.45 -18.51 27.01
C LEU A 329 1.61 -18.33 28.27
N LEU A 330 1.49 -17.10 28.78
CA LEU A 330 0.67 -16.79 29.95
C LEU A 330 -0.81 -17.09 29.69
N ILE A 331 -1.36 -16.66 28.55
CA ILE A 331 -2.74 -17.00 28.13
C ILE A 331 -2.91 -18.51 28.01
N TYR A 332 -1.92 -19.20 27.42
CA TYR A 332 -1.97 -20.67 27.31
C TYR A 332 -1.95 -21.38 28.67
N GLN A 333 -1.37 -20.77 29.72
CA GLN A 333 -1.39 -21.28 31.10
C GLN A 333 -2.62 -20.82 31.91
N GLY A 334 -3.51 -20.02 31.32
CA GLY A 334 -4.71 -19.50 31.97
C GLY A 334 -4.54 -18.17 32.70
N ASP A 335 -3.36 -17.55 32.65
CA ASP A 335 -3.13 -16.19 33.14
C ASP A 335 -3.40 -15.19 32.01
N THR A 336 -4.69 -15.07 31.66
CA THR A 336 -5.14 -14.21 30.57
C THR A 336 -4.83 -12.74 30.83
N VAL A 337 -5.01 -12.25 32.07
CA VAL A 337 -4.88 -10.82 32.40
C VAL A 337 -3.45 -10.35 32.19
N THR A 338 -2.48 -11.05 32.78
CA THR A 338 -1.06 -10.70 32.63
C THR A 338 -0.61 -10.91 31.19
N GLY A 339 -1.10 -11.98 30.53
CA GLY A 339 -0.78 -12.23 29.13
C GLY A 339 -1.26 -11.11 28.20
N GLN A 340 -2.48 -10.61 28.39
CA GLN A 340 -3.02 -9.47 27.67
C GLN A 340 -2.26 -8.17 27.96
N GLU A 341 -1.80 -7.94 29.19
CA GLU A 341 -0.96 -6.79 29.54
C GLU A 341 0.35 -6.79 28.71
N TYR A 342 1.01 -7.94 28.58
CA TYR A 342 2.19 -8.06 27.71
C TYR A 342 1.83 -7.87 26.23
N LEU A 343 0.75 -8.51 25.75
CA LEU A 343 0.34 -8.38 24.36
C LEU A 343 -0.03 -6.93 24.01
N SER A 344 -0.55 -6.13 24.94
CA SER A 344 -0.91 -4.73 24.71
C SER A 344 0.28 -3.88 24.22
N LYS A 345 1.51 -4.24 24.61
CA LYS A 345 2.75 -3.55 24.21
C LYS A 345 3.11 -3.75 22.74
N LEU A 346 2.45 -4.68 22.04
CA LEU A 346 2.61 -4.83 20.58
C LEU A 346 2.04 -3.64 19.79
N CYS A 347 1.23 -2.76 20.41
CA CYS A 347 0.74 -1.53 19.79
C CYS A 347 1.87 -0.65 19.18
N ASN A 348 3.11 -0.82 19.66
CA ASN A 348 4.30 -0.14 19.15
C ASN A 348 4.76 -0.61 17.76
N ASP A 349 4.29 -1.75 17.25
CA ASP A 349 4.58 -2.28 15.91
C ASP A 349 3.34 -2.94 15.31
N LEU A 350 2.53 -2.14 14.61
CA LEU A 350 1.27 -2.60 14.01
C LEU A 350 1.48 -3.63 12.90
N ASN A 351 2.61 -3.61 12.19
CA ASN A 351 2.89 -4.60 11.15
C ASN A 351 3.11 -5.98 11.77
N ARG A 352 3.89 -6.04 12.84
CA ARG A 352 4.08 -7.27 13.62
C ARG A 352 2.78 -7.72 14.28
N THR A 353 2.00 -6.79 14.82
CA THR A 353 0.69 -7.09 15.45
C THR A 353 -0.24 -7.76 14.45
N ARG A 354 -0.35 -7.22 13.22
CA ARG A 354 -1.11 -7.83 12.12
C ARG A 354 -0.59 -9.22 11.79
N GLU A 355 0.72 -9.39 11.60
CA GLU A 355 1.32 -10.70 11.32
C GLU A 355 0.92 -11.75 12.37
N LYS A 356 0.96 -11.40 13.66
CA LYS A 356 0.59 -12.31 14.76
C LYS A 356 -0.91 -12.54 14.85
N LEU A 357 -1.72 -11.54 14.54
CA LEU A 357 -3.18 -11.67 14.39
C LEU A 357 -3.51 -12.73 13.32
N PHE A 358 -2.95 -12.62 12.11
CA PHE A 358 -3.12 -13.62 11.04
C PHE A 358 -2.63 -15.01 11.48
N TYR A 359 -1.49 -15.08 12.14
CA TYR A 359 -0.91 -16.33 12.62
C TYR A 359 -1.85 -17.08 13.57
N HIS A 360 -2.35 -16.40 14.62
CA HIS A 360 -3.25 -17.02 15.59
C HIS A 360 -4.62 -17.34 15.00
N HIS A 361 -5.15 -16.50 14.10
CA HIS A 361 -6.40 -16.84 13.42
C HIS A 361 -6.24 -18.11 12.56
N LYS A 362 -5.10 -18.28 11.87
CA LYS A 362 -4.80 -19.51 11.13
C LYS A 362 -4.72 -20.73 12.06
N LEU A 363 -4.08 -20.60 13.22
CA LEU A 363 -4.04 -21.68 14.21
C LEU A 363 -5.44 -22.03 14.72
N TYR A 364 -6.29 -21.03 15.00
CA TYR A 364 -7.69 -21.26 15.34
C TYR A 364 -8.39 -22.08 14.25
N GLU A 365 -8.28 -21.70 12.98
CA GLU A 365 -8.90 -22.43 11.87
C GLU A 365 -8.39 -23.88 11.75
N GLU A 366 -7.11 -24.11 12.06
CA GLU A 366 -6.49 -25.46 12.08
C GLU A 366 -6.97 -26.32 13.26
N TYR A 367 -7.10 -25.72 14.45
CA TYR A 367 -7.38 -26.45 15.69
C TYR A 367 -8.85 -26.43 16.14
N LYS A 368 -9.72 -25.59 15.56
CA LYS A 368 -11.12 -25.45 16.01
C LYS A 368 -11.92 -26.77 16.05
N THR A 369 -11.54 -27.76 15.24
CA THR A 369 -12.15 -29.09 15.23
C THR A 369 -11.29 -30.14 15.95
N SER A 370 -9.97 -30.10 15.78
CA SER A 370 -9.04 -31.14 16.25
C SER A 370 -8.60 -30.96 17.71
N ASP A 371 -8.48 -29.72 18.18
CA ASP A 371 -8.16 -29.34 19.56
C ASP A 371 -8.91 -28.04 19.93
N PRO A 372 -10.20 -28.13 20.30
CA PRO A 372 -11.05 -26.96 20.51
C PRO A 372 -10.59 -26.05 21.65
N GLU A 373 -9.93 -26.60 22.67
CA GLU A 373 -9.37 -25.82 23.79
C GLU A 373 -8.22 -24.93 23.32
N ARG A 374 -7.31 -25.49 22.51
CA ARG A 374 -6.25 -24.70 21.87
C ARG A 374 -6.82 -23.69 20.88
N GLY A 375 -7.76 -24.12 20.04
CA GLY A 375 -8.44 -23.24 19.08
C GLY A 375 -9.09 -22.03 19.76
N ARG A 376 -9.75 -22.22 20.91
CA ARG A 376 -10.32 -21.12 21.70
C ARG A 376 -9.28 -20.12 22.19
N LYS A 377 -8.13 -20.60 22.68
CA LYS A 377 -7.03 -19.73 23.13
C LYS A 377 -6.42 -18.93 21.97
N ASP A 378 -6.21 -19.57 20.83
CA ASP A 378 -5.73 -18.87 19.63
C ASP A 378 -6.75 -17.84 19.12
N LEU A 379 -8.06 -18.14 19.19
CA LEU A 379 -9.11 -17.17 18.87
C LEU A 379 -9.15 -16.00 19.85
N GLU A 380 -8.96 -16.26 21.15
CA GLU A 380 -8.87 -15.23 22.19
C GLU A 380 -7.69 -14.28 21.93
N ILE A 381 -6.51 -14.82 21.61
CA ILE A 381 -5.33 -14.03 21.25
C ILE A 381 -5.60 -13.23 19.97
N ALA A 382 -6.16 -13.85 18.93
CA ALA A 382 -6.50 -13.17 17.68
C ALA A 382 -7.48 -12.01 17.93
N ARG A 383 -8.53 -12.21 18.74
CA ARG A 383 -9.47 -11.15 19.11
C ARG A 383 -8.76 -10.02 19.85
N PHE A 384 -7.91 -10.31 20.82
CA PHE A 384 -7.19 -9.29 21.56
C PHE A 384 -6.22 -8.47 20.66
N LEU A 385 -5.49 -9.14 19.77
CA LEU A 385 -4.63 -8.47 18.79
C LEU A 385 -5.45 -7.63 17.80
N SER A 386 -6.65 -8.07 17.42
CA SER A 386 -7.60 -7.29 16.61
C SER A 386 -8.00 -6.01 17.34
N GLU A 387 -8.34 -6.08 18.64
CA GLU A 387 -8.64 -4.88 19.45
C GLU A 387 -7.47 -3.90 19.55
N ILE A 388 -6.22 -4.38 19.62
CA ILE A 388 -5.04 -3.50 19.56
C ILE A 388 -4.97 -2.78 18.21
N VAL A 389 -5.19 -3.50 17.12
CA VAL A 389 -5.21 -2.92 15.76
C VAL A 389 -6.33 -1.86 15.66
N LYS A 390 -7.52 -2.12 16.22
CA LYS A 390 -8.64 -1.16 16.29
C LYS A 390 -8.29 0.09 17.09
N LYS A 391 -7.85 -0.05 18.34
CA LYS A 391 -7.54 1.08 19.25
C LYS A 391 -6.45 2.00 18.73
N SER A 392 -5.50 1.48 17.95
CA SER A 392 -4.48 2.31 17.32
C SER A 392 -5.04 3.38 16.36
N VAL A 393 -6.29 3.22 15.93
CA VAL A 393 -7.02 4.18 15.08
C VAL A 393 -7.85 5.16 15.91
N GLU A 394 -8.28 4.80 17.13
CA GLU A 394 -9.07 5.68 18.02
C GLU A 394 -8.21 6.67 18.81
N ILE A 395 -6.98 6.31 19.18
CA ILE A 395 -6.11 7.11 20.08
C ILE A 395 -5.42 8.30 19.37
N LYS A 396 -5.78 8.64 18.13
CA LYS A 396 -5.21 9.76 17.36
C LYS A 396 -6.04 11.06 17.36
N GLU A 397 -7.09 11.12 18.18
CA GLU A 397 -7.73 12.40 18.58
C GLU A 397 -6.88 13.15 19.61
#